data_AF-A0A537NNR4-F1
#
_entry.id   AF-A0A537NNR4-F1
#
_cell.length_a   1.000
_cell.length_b   1.000
_cell.length_c   1.000
_cell.angle_alpha   90.00
_cell.angle_beta   90.00
_cell.angle_gamma   90.00
#
_symmetry.space_group_name_H-M   'P 1'
#
loop_
_entity.id
_entity.type
_entity.pdbx_description
1 polymer ?
#
loop_
_entity_poly.entity_id
_entity_poly.type
_entity_poly.pdbx_seq_one_letter_code
_entity_poly.pdbx_strand_id
1 'polypeptide(L)' 'NSRYLLDIAAQLDGEAAILKLADPGSPTLIEDRDSKGALYVLMPMRV' A
#
# COMPACT_ATOMS: atom_id res chain seq x y z
N ASN A 1 -7.49 0.61 -9.44
CA ASN A 1 -7.01 1.91 -9.97
C ASN A 1 -5.53 2.03 -9.61
N SER A 2 -4.64 2.06 -10.59
CA SER A 2 -3.18 2.12 -10.37
C SER A 2 -2.70 3.48 -9.84
N ARG A 3 -3.48 4.56 -10.02
CA ARG A 3 -3.14 5.90 -9.52
C ARG A 3 -2.86 5.89 -8.01
N TYR A 4 -3.71 5.22 -7.24
CA TYR A 4 -3.56 5.16 -5.78
C TYR A 4 -2.26 4.48 -5.35
N LEU A 5 -1.79 3.47 -6.09
CA LEU A 5 -0.51 2.84 -5.79
C LEU A 5 0.67 3.76 -6.07
N LEU A 6 0.60 4.56 -7.14
CA LEU A 6 1.64 5.54 -7.47
C LEU A 6 1.68 6.69 -6.44
N ASP A 7 0.51 7.16 -6.01
CA ASP A 7 0.41 8.22 -5.00
C ASP A 7 0.96 7.76 -3.64
N ILE A 8 0.72 6.50 -3.26
CA ILE A 8 1.28 5.89 -2.04
C ILE A 8 2.80 5.71 -2.19
N ALA A 9 3.27 5.17 -3.31
CA ALA A 9 4.69 4.97 -3.55
C ALA A 9 5.50 6.27 -3.51
N ALA A 10 4.92 7.39 -3.97
CA ALA A 10 5.55 8.70 -3.92
C ALA A 10 5.65 9.31 -2.51
N GLN A 11 4.96 8.75 -1.51
CA GLN A 11 5.01 9.19 -0.12
C GLN A 11 5.88 8.31 0.78
N LEU A 12 6.40 7.19 0.25
CA LEU A 12 7.31 6.34 0.99
C LEU A 12 8.69 6.98 1.05
N ASP A 13 9.28 7.03 2.24
CA ASP A 13 10.63 7.56 2.45
C ASP A 13 11.70 6.48 2.21
N GLY A 14 11.35 5.19 2.42
CA GLY A 14 12.23 4.05 2.21
C GLY A 14 12.31 3.55 0.76
N GLU A 15 13.37 2.79 0.46
CA GLU A 15 13.60 2.20 -0.87
C GLU A 15 12.67 1.00 -1.17
N ALA A 16 12.07 0.42 -0.12
CA ALA A 16 11.26 -0.78 -0.23
C ALA A 16 9.96 -0.69 0.58
N ALA A 17 8.88 -1.20 -0.01
CA ALA A 17 7.58 -1.33 0.64
C ALA A 17 7.22 -2.81 0.82
N ILE A 18 6.47 -3.12 1.88
CA ILE A 18 5.86 -4.42 2.12
C ILE A 18 4.37 -4.32 1.82
N LEU A 19 3.89 -5.12 0.86
CA LEU A 19 2.48 -5.24 0.54
C LEU A 19 1.90 -6.49 1.20
N LYS A 20 0.93 -6.30 2.10
CA LYS A 20 0.18 -7.39 2.72
C LYS A 20 -1.15 -7.56 2.01
N LEU A 21 -1.24 -8.62 1.22
CA LEU A 21 -2.41 -9.00 0.45
C LEU A 21 -3.21 -10.06 1.21
N ALA A 22 -4.54 -9.97 1.13
CA ALA A 22 -5.47 -10.98 1.60
C ALA A 22 -6.27 -11.51 0.40
N ASP A 23 -7.58 -11.65 0.54
CA ASP A 23 -8.49 -12.00 -0.55
C ASP A 23 -8.86 -10.77 -1.43
N PRO A 24 -9.36 -10.97 -2.67
CA PRO A 24 -9.63 -9.87 -3.62
C PRO A 24 -10.70 -8.84 -3.17
N GLY A 25 -11.47 -9.14 -2.12
CA GLY A 25 -12.44 -8.24 -1.51
C GLY A 25 -11.91 -7.52 -0.26
N SER A 26 -10.72 -7.90 0.21
CA SER A 26 -10.12 -7.35 1.41
C SER A 26 -9.20 -6.16 1.12
N PRO A 27 -9.06 -5.23 2.10
CA PRO A 27 -8.09 -4.15 2.01
C PRO A 27 -6.66 -4.68 1.85
N THR A 28 -5.85 -3.95 1.08
CA THR A 28 -4.40 -4.16 1.01
C THR A 28 -3.70 -3.22 1.97
N LEU A 29 -2.80 -3.77 2.78
CA LEU A 29 -1.94 -2.99 3.66
C LEU A 29 -0.59 -2.74 2.99
N ILE A 30 -0.11 -1.50 3.06
CA ILE A 30 1.20 -1.12 2.52
C ILE A 30 1.99 -0.46 3.66
N GLU A 31 3.15 -1.02 3.94
CA GLU A 31 4.08 -0.58 4.98
C GLU A 31 5.42 -0.20 4.36
N ASP A 32 6.01 0.89 4.84
CA ASP A 32 7.41 1.18 4.58
C ASP A 32 8.28 0.16 5.35
N ARG A 33 9.28 -0.43 4.70
CA ARG A 33 10.16 -1.42 5.33
C ARG A 33 11.01 -0.81 6.45
N ASP A 34 11.45 0.43 6.27
CA ASP A 34 12.43 1.07 7.14
C ASP A 34 11.79 2.07 8.12
N SER A 35 10.54 2.47 7.86
CA SER A 35 9.75 3.35 8.73
C SER A 35 8.61 2.62 9.44
N LYS A 36 8.65 2.62 10.78
CA LYS A 36 7.57 2.02 11.62
C LYS A 36 6.26 2.82 11.63
N GLY A 37 6.21 3.99 11.00
CA GLY A 37 5.10 4.94 11.12
C GLY A 37 4.16 5.00 9.92
N ALA A 38 4.60 4.58 8.73
CA ALA A 38 3.84 4.75 7.51
C ALA A 38 3.02 3.49 7.20
N LEU A 39 1.71 3.57 7.49
CA LEU A 39 0.73 2.52 7.19
C LEU A 39 -0.33 3.07 6.23
N TYR A 40 -0.37 2.54 5.02
CA TYR A 40 -1.41 2.86 4.04
C TYR A 40 -2.39 1.71 3.87
N VAL A 41 -3.66 2.06 3.74
CA VAL A 41 -4.74 1.10 3.47
C VAL A 41 -5.30 1.40 2.09
N LEU A 42 -5.23 0.43 1.19
CA LEU A 42 -5.84 0.50 -0.13
C LEU A 42 -7.07 -0.40 -0.18
N MET A 43 -8.24 0.19 -0.41
CA MET A 43 -9.48 -0.57 -0.58
C MET A 43 -9.55 -1.18 -1.99
N PRO A 44 -9.98 -2.45 -2.13
CA PRO A 44 -10.19 -3.04 -3.44
C PRO A 44 -11.34 -2.33 -4.13
N MET A 45 -11.13 -2.01 -5.40
CA MET A 45 -12.19 -1.54 -6.28
C MET A 45 -12.70 -2.76 -7.03
N ARG A 46 -14.02 -2.98 -7.06
CA ARG A 46 -14.61 -4.02 -7.91
C ARG A 46 -14.15 -3.73 -9.35
N VAL A 47 -13.50 -4.70 -9.96
CA VAL A 47 -13.13 -4.69 -11.38
C VAL A 47 -14.22 -5.32 -12.21
#